data_AF-A0A1Z5K9U2-F1
#
_entry.id   AF-A0A1Z5K9U2-F1
#
_cell.length_a   1.000
_cell.length_b   1.000
_cell.length_c   1.000
_cell.angle_alpha   90.00
_cell.angle_beta   90.00
_cell.angle_gamma   90.00
#
_symmetry.space_group_name_H-M   'P 1'
#
loop_
_entity.id
_entity.type
_entity.pdbx_description
1 polymer ?
#
loop_
_entity_poly.entity_id
_entity_poly.type
_entity_poly.pdbx_seq_one_letter_code
_entity_poly.pdbx_strand_id
1 'polypeptide(L)'
;MTQPLSFAEFVGQPFIQAAVQNPMTPESVLSFFFGVNFQDPESIETGLRQGHCLQAMNDLWWKGLPEYDQLCQSTFTEAIRAAGKGTFLPNESMQSAQPLTTSRIDDYMSEIILCDQLSRNCFRGSLEAFAYDPVALQRARQVADLFLSEDGNTDGEIYLPYTVFLNTAFMHSESLEDHQTILKVMEKAEAMSPPQFANMWKIQREMALDHSQVIERFGRYPHRNFVKGRTNTPEEDMWLKDVENLPMWAKSQMAAAAASEETK
;
A
#
# COMPACT_ATOMS: atom_id res chain seq x y z
N MET A 1 -4.51 17.35 -18.45
CA MET A 1 -4.64 16.48 -17.26
C MET A 1 -5.61 15.36 -17.64
N THR A 2 -5.16 14.12 -17.57
CA THR A 2 -5.96 12.93 -17.86
C THR A 2 -6.93 12.68 -16.70
N GLN A 3 -8.17 12.27 -17.00
CA GLN A 3 -9.18 11.89 -16.01
C GLN A 3 -8.82 10.54 -15.36
N PRO A 4 -9.32 10.22 -14.14
CA PRO A 4 -9.28 8.86 -13.62
C PRO A 4 -9.89 7.86 -14.61
N LEU A 5 -9.32 6.66 -14.67
CA LEU A 5 -9.87 5.56 -15.47
C LEU A 5 -11.19 5.10 -14.84
N SER A 6 -12.19 4.87 -15.69
CA SER A 6 -13.35 4.08 -15.29
C SER A 6 -12.97 2.61 -15.10
N PHE A 7 -13.75 1.88 -14.30
CA PHE A 7 -13.57 0.44 -14.14
C PHE A 7 -13.61 -0.31 -15.49
N ALA A 8 -14.51 0.10 -16.40
CA ALA A 8 -14.64 -0.51 -17.73
C ALA A 8 -13.39 -0.29 -18.60
N GLU A 9 -12.80 0.91 -18.58
CA GLU A 9 -11.54 1.18 -19.29
C GLU A 9 -10.39 0.38 -18.70
N PHE A 10 -10.31 0.28 -17.37
CA PHE A 10 -9.29 -0.49 -16.67
C PHE A 10 -9.30 -1.98 -17.06
N VAL A 11 -10.46 -2.66 -16.94
CA VAL A 11 -10.56 -4.09 -17.30
C VAL A 11 -10.48 -4.36 -18.80
N GLY A 12 -10.67 -3.33 -19.63
CA GLY A 12 -10.51 -3.40 -21.08
C GLY A 12 -9.06 -3.48 -21.54
N GLN A 13 -8.09 -3.19 -20.68
CA GLN A 13 -6.67 -3.17 -21.06
C GLN A 13 -6.12 -4.61 -21.16
N PRO A 14 -5.46 -5.00 -22.27
CA PRO A 14 -4.97 -6.36 -22.45
C PRO A 14 -4.01 -6.86 -21.37
N PHE A 15 -3.11 -5.99 -20.88
CA PHE A 15 -2.16 -6.37 -19.82
C PHE A 15 -2.84 -6.55 -18.46
N ILE A 16 -3.97 -5.88 -18.20
CA ILE A 16 -4.79 -6.11 -17.00
C ILE A 16 -5.46 -7.48 -17.07
N GLN A 17 -5.97 -7.87 -18.24
CA GLN A 17 -6.53 -9.20 -18.46
C GLN A 17 -5.46 -10.30 -18.29
N ALA A 18 -4.25 -10.07 -18.80
CA ALA A 18 -3.12 -10.97 -18.61
C ALA A 18 -2.72 -11.11 -17.13
N ALA A 19 -2.71 -10.00 -16.39
CA ALA A 19 -2.43 -9.99 -14.95
C ALA A 19 -3.48 -10.76 -14.15
N VAL A 20 -4.77 -10.62 -14.50
CA VAL A 20 -5.87 -11.36 -13.88
C VAL A 20 -5.77 -12.86 -14.16
N GLN A 21 -5.27 -13.25 -15.34
CA GLN A 21 -5.06 -14.65 -15.70
C GLN A 21 -3.84 -15.28 -15.01
N ASN A 22 -2.85 -14.48 -14.60
CA ASN A 22 -1.58 -14.95 -14.03
C ASN A 22 -1.20 -14.22 -12.71
N PRO A 23 -2.09 -14.20 -11.69
CA PRO A 23 -1.96 -13.32 -10.53
C PRO A 23 -0.82 -13.70 -9.57
N MET A 24 -0.17 -14.84 -9.78
CA MET A 24 0.89 -15.40 -8.92
C MET A 24 2.30 -14.90 -9.30
N THR A 25 2.40 -13.68 -9.84
CA THR A 25 3.68 -13.08 -10.23
C THR A 25 3.76 -11.62 -9.78
N PRO A 26 4.94 -11.12 -9.36
CA PRO A 26 5.14 -9.72 -9.01
C PRO A 26 4.70 -8.77 -10.13
N GLU A 27 5.08 -9.09 -11.37
CA GLU A 27 4.73 -8.32 -12.56
C GLU A 27 3.21 -8.15 -12.74
N SER A 28 2.44 -9.23 -12.55
CA SER A 28 0.97 -9.17 -12.67
C SER A 28 0.33 -8.35 -11.56
N VAL A 29 0.81 -8.51 -10.32
CA VAL A 29 0.33 -7.73 -9.17
C VAL A 29 0.56 -6.24 -9.40
N LEU A 30 1.80 -5.87 -9.76
CA LEU A 30 2.17 -4.48 -9.98
C LEU A 30 1.44 -3.90 -11.20
N SER A 31 1.35 -4.66 -12.29
CA SER A 31 0.65 -4.20 -13.49
C SER A 31 -0.82 -3.95 -13.23
N PHE A 32 -1.48 -4.86 -12.51
CA PHE A 32 -2.87 -4.71 -12.11
C PHE A 32 -3.07 -3.50 -11.20
N PHE A 33 -2.27 -3.40 -10.14
CA PHE A 33 -2.50 -2.40 -9.10
C PHE A 33 -2.16 -0.98 -9.57
N PHE A 34 -1.10 -0.81 -10.34
CA PHE A 34 -0.70 0.49 -10.87
C PHE A 34 -1.39 0.84 -12.20
N GLY A 35 -2.07 -0.10 -12.86
CA GLY A 35 -2.65 0.16 -14.18
C GLY A 35 -1.58 0.46 -15.23
N VAL A 36 -0.41 -0.18 -15.10
CA VAL A 36 0.79 0.04 -15.92
C VAL A 36 1.22 -1.31 -16.50
N ASN A 37 1.67 -1.34 -17.75
CA ASN A 37 2.22 -2.56 -18.32
C ASN A 37 3.71 -2.69 -17.95
N PHE A 38 4.05 -3.55 -16.99
CA PHE A 38 5.44 -3.75 -16.55
C PHE A 38 6.33 -4.43 -17.60
N GLN A 39 5.78 -4.92 -18.71
CA GLN A 39 6.54 -5.44 -19.85
C GLN A 39 6.88 -4.36 -20.89
N ASP A 40 6.30 -3.16 -20.74
CA ASP A 40 6.45 -2.05 -21.69
C ASP A 40 7.20 -0.88 -21.03
N PRO A 41 8.47 -0.62 -21.42
CA PRO A 41 9.26 0.48 -20.89
C PRO A 41 8.59 1.86 -21.05
N GLU A 42 7.82 2.08 -22.13
CA GLU A 42 7.11 3.35 -22.34
C GLU A 42 5.94 3.50 -21.36
N SER A 43 5.26 2.39 -21.05
CA SER A 43 4.23 2.34 -20.01
C SER A 43 4.80 2.60 -18.62
N ILE A 44 5.96 2.02 -18.28
CA ILE A 44 6.67 2.29 -17.01
C ILE A 44 7.08 3.77 -16.93
N GLU A 45 7.66 4.31 -17.99
CA GLU A 45 8.09 5.70 -18.07
C GLU A 45 6.91 6.65 -17.80
N THR A 46 5.83 6.46 -18.54
CA THR A 46 4.64 7.33 -18.49
C THR A 46 3.85 7.12 -17.20
N GLY A 47 3.62 5.87 -16.82
CA GLY A 47 2.78 5.50 -15.68
C GLY A 47 3.46 5.75 -14.34
N LEU A 48 4.70 5.31 -14.18
CA LEU A 48 5.40 5.30 -12.90
C LEU A 48 6.36 6.47 -12.74
N ARG A 49 7.29 6.72 -13.68
CA ARG A 49 8.27 7.82 -13.55
C ARG A 49 7.63 9.19 -13.67
N GLN A 50 6.72 9.35 -14.63
CA GLN A 50 5.93 10.57 -14.78
C GLN A 50 4.66 10.58 -13.91
N GLY A 51 4.41 9.49 -13.17
CA GLY A 51 3.36 9.42 -12.16
C GLY A 51 1.93 9.49 -12.70
N HIS A 52 1.68 9.24 -13.99
CA HIS A 52 0.33 9.30 -14.55
C HIS A 52 -0.61 8.28 -13.91
N CYS A 53 -0.10 7.16 -13.37
CA CYS A 53 -0.93 6.20 -12.66
C CYS A 53 -1.57 6.78 -11.40
N LEU A 54 -0.95 7.78 -10.75
CA LEU A 54 -1.48 8.41 -9.53
C LEU A 54 -2.86 9.03 -9.77
N GLN A 55 -3.05 9.59 -10.97
CA GLN A 55 -4.32 10.16 -11.39
C GLN A 55 -5.25 9.11 -12.00
N ALA A 56 -4.70 8.24 -12.85
CA ALA A 56 -5.47 7.23 -13.57
C ALA A 56 -6.14 6.22 -12.63
N MET A 57 -5.44 5.78 -11.59
CA MET A 57 -5.93 4.75 -10.66
C MET A 57 -6.61 5.31 -9.41
N ASN A 58 -6.63 6.63 -9.23
CA ASN A 58 -7.13 7.28 -8.02
C ASN A 58 -8.51 6.76 -7.57
N ASP A 59 -9.44 6.62 -8.51
CA ASP A 59 -10.80 6.18 -8.19
C ASP A 59 -10.84 4.70 -7.77
N LEU A 60 -10.07 3.84 -8.44
CA LEU A 60 -9.99 2.41 -8.13
C LEU A 60 -9.37 2.16 -6.76
N TRP A 61 -8.33 2.92 -6.39
CA TRP A 61 -7.69 2.81 -5.08
C TRP A 61 -8.57 3.34 -3.94
N TRP A 62 -9.20 4.50 -4.12
CA TRP A 62 -9.73 5.26 -2.97
C TRP A 62 -11.26 5.30 -2.87
N LYS A 63 -12.04 5.04 -3.94
CA LYS A 63 -13.51 5.15 -3.88
C LYS A 63 -14.21 3.91 -3.35
N GLY A 64 -13.55 2.76 -3.28
CA GLY A 64 -14.15 1.50 -2.82
C GLY A 64 -15.30 1.03 -3.73
N LEU A 65 -15.00 0.79 -5.00
CA LEU A 65 -15.97 0.33 -5.99
C LEU A 65 -16.28 -1.16 -5.80
N PRO A 66 -17.54 -1.58 -5.62
CA PRO A 66 -17.90 -2.98 -5.40
C PRO A 66 -17.40 -3.93 -6.49
N GLU A 67 -17.47 -3.50 -7.76
CA GLU A 67 -16.99 -4.26 -8.92
C GLU A 67 -15.46 -4.44 -8.92
N TYR A 68 -14.72 -3.45 -8.43
CA TYR A 68 -13.26 -3.55 -8.28
C TYR A 68 -12.89 -4.48 -7.13
N ASP A 69 -13.59 -4.38 -6.00
CA ASP A 69 -13.37 -5.29 -4.86
C ASP A 69 -13.66 -6.75 -5.25
N GLN A 70 -14.73 -7.00 -6.01
CA GLN A 70 -15.05 -8.33 -6.51
C GLN A 70 -13.96 -8.86 -7.47
N LEU A 71 -13.43 -8.00 -8.35
CA LEU A 71 -12.33 -8.38 -9.24
C LEU A 71 -11.06 -8.70 -8.45
N CYS A 72 -10.69 -7.86 -7.48
CA CYS A 72 -9.56 -8.09 -6.59
C CYS A 72 -9.73 -9.44 -5.85
N GLN A 73 -10.88 -9.67 -5.24
CA GLN A 73 -11.16 -10.88 -4.46
C GLN A 73 -11.05 -12.14 -5.31
N SER A 74 -11.67 -12.16 -6.49
CA SER A 74 -11.64 -13.31 -7.40
C SER A 74 -10.26 -13.58 -8.01
N THR A 75 -9.39 -12.57 -8.04
CA THR A 75 -8.07 -12.64 -8.70
C THR A 75 -6.93 -12.93 -7.71
N PHE A 76 -6.85 -12.19 -6.60
CA PHE A 76 -5.63 -12.12 -5.78
C PHE A 76 -5.73 -12.83 -4.43
N THR A 77 -6.87 -13.42 -4.05
CA THR A 77 -7.02 -14.10 -2.75
C THR A 77 -5.92 -15.14 -2.49
N GLU A 78 -5.57 -15.94 -3.50
CA GLU A 78 -4.51 -16.95 -3.36
C GLU A 78 -3.12 -16.33 -3.27
N ALA A 79 -2.84 -15.30 -4.08
CA ALA A 79 -1.57 -14.57 -4.06
C ALA A 79 -1.34 -13.87 -2.70
N ILE A 80 -2.36 -13.23 -2.14
CA ILE A 80 -2.29 -12.57 -0.82
C ILE A 80 -1.97 -13.60 0.27
N ARG A 81 -2.68 -14.74 0.27
CA ARG A 81 -2.44 -15.82 1.24
C ARG A 81 -1.07 -16.48 1.06
N ALA A 82 -0.56 -16.56 -0.16
CA ALA A 82 0.79 -17.04 -0.44
C ALA A 82 1.86 -16.06 0.07
N ALA A 83 1.68 -14.76 -0.17
CA ALA A 83 2.57 -13.72 0.34
C ALA A 83 2.57 -13.71 1.88
N GLY A 84 1.39 -13.82 2.49
CA GLY A 84 1.23 -13.98 3.94
C GLY A 84 1.97 -15.18 4.55
N LYS A 85 2.21 -16.23 3.76
CA LYS A 85 2.95 -17.43 4.15
C LYS A 85 4.43 -17.41 3.73
N GLY A 86 4.88 -16.36 3.03
CA GLY A 86 6.22 -16.27 2.47
C GLY A 86 6.48 -17.26 1.32
N THR A 87 5.43 -17.64 0.58
CA THR A 87 5.51 -18.57 -0.57
C THR A 87 5.10 -17.95 -1.90
N PHE A 88 4.91 -16.63 -1.95
CA PHE A 88 4.57 -15.92 -3.17
C PHE A 88 5.82 -15.68 -4.03
N LEU A 89 6.86 -15.08 -3.46
CA LEU A 89 8.15 -14.94 -4.14
C LEU A 89 8.92 -16.28 -4.12
N PRO A 90 9.62 -16.64 -5.20
CA PRO A 90 10.55 -17.75 -5.19
C PRO A 90 11.65 -17.52 -4.15
N ASN A 91 12.02 -18.56 -3.40
CA ASN A 91 13.15 -18.48 -2.46
C ASN A 91 14.42 -18.01 -3.18
N GLU A 92 15.26 -17.19 -2.52
CA GLU A 92 16.51 -16.67 -3.08
C GLU A 92 17.44 -17.79 -3.63
N SER A 93 17.39 -18.99 -3.04
CA SER A 93 18.13 -20.17 -3.51
C SER A 93 17.62 -20.77 -4.84
N MET A 94 16.46 -20.33 -5.35
CA MET A 94 15.84 -20.79 -6.60
C MET A 94 15.97 -19.76 -7.74
N GLN A 95 16.53 -18.57 -7.48
CA GLN A 95 16.64 -17.45 -8.43
C GLN A 95 17.66 -17.69 -9.57
N SER A 96 18.36 -18.83 -9.60
CA SER A 96 19.44 -19.07 -10.56
C SER A 96 19.00 -19.64 -11.93
N ALA A 97 17.70 -19.77 -12.23
CA ALA A 97 17.25 -20.52 -13.41
C ALA A 97 16.36 -19.75 -14.41
N GLN A 98 15.84 -18.57 -14.06
CA GLN A 98 15.04 -17.73 -14.97
C GLN A 98 15.47 -16.27 -14.78
N PRO A 99 15.72 -15.50 -15.85
CA PRO A 99 15.90 -14.07 -15.72
C PRO A 99 14.61 -13.48 -15.13
N LEU A 100 14.72 -12.84 -13.96
CA LEU A 100 13.60 -12.10 -13.38
C LEU A 100 13.22 -10.96 -14.34
N THR A 101 11.93 -10.80 -14.64
CA THR A 101 11.40 -9.63 -15.36
C THR A 101 11.25 -8.42 -14.44
N THR A 102 11.34 -8.64 -13.13
CA THR A 102 11.22 -7.65 -12.05
C THR A 102 12.51 -7.53 -11.25
N SER A 103 12.72 -6.35 -10.65
CA SER A 103 13.82 -6.13 -9.71
C SER A 103 13.46 -6.58 -8.29
N ARG A 104 14.44 -6.62 -7.36
CA ARG A 104 14.15 -6.92 -5.95
C ARG A 104 13.21 -5.89 -5.31
N ILE A 105 13.30 -4.62 -5.69
CA ILE A 105 12.36 -3.59 -5.22
C ILE A 105 10.94 -3.89 -5.72
N ASP A 106 10.78 -4.28 -6.98
CA ASP A 106 9.48 -4.65 -7.53
C ASP A 106 8.87 -5.85 -6.81
N ASP A 107 9.68 -6.88 -6.56
CA ASP A 107 9.26 -8.07 -5.82
C ASP A 107 8.73 -7.70 -4.42
N TYR A 108 9.47 -6.88 -3.65
CA TYR A 108 9.02 -6.43 -2.34
C TYR A 108 7.79 -5.52 -2.41
N MET A 109 7.72 -4.64 -3.40
CA MET A 109 6.55 -3.80 -3.62
C MET A 109 5.31 -4.62 -3.97
N SER A 110 5.44 -5.70 -4.73
CA SER A 110 4.32 -6.58 -5.03
C SER A 110 3.74 -7.24 -3.77
N GLU A 111 4.60 -7.68 -2.83
CA GLU A 111 4.15 -8.21 -1.54
C GLU A 111 3.56 -7.12 -0.63
N ILE A 112 4.07 -5.89 -0.66
CA ILE A 112 3.46 -4.75 0.04
C ILE A 112 2.05 -4.50 -0.50
N ILE A 113 1.89 -4.45 -1.83
CA ILE A 113 0.60 -4.22 -2.48
C ILE A 113 -0.40 -5.35 -2.17
N LEU A 114 0.02 -6.61 -2.24
CA LEU A 114 -0.83 -7.75 -1.88
C LEU A 114 -1.29 -7.68 -0.42
N CYS A 115 -0.35 -7.51 0.49
CA CYS A 115 -0.59 -7.65 1.92
C CYS A 115 -1.23 -6.40 2.56
N ASP A 116 -1.00 -5.21 2.01
CA ASP A 116 -1.56 -3.96 2.54
C ASP A 116 -2.79 -3.49 1.74
N GLN A 117 -2.67 -3.31 0.42
CA GLN A 117 -3.73 -2.66 -0.37
C GLN A 117 -4.77 -3.67 -0.87
N LEU A 118 -4.35 -4.67 -1.63
CA LEU A 118 -5.27 -5.65 -2.22
C LEU A 118 -5.97 -6.50 -1.16
N SER A 119 -5.34 -6.77 -0.02
CA SER A 119 -6.00 -7.41 1.13
C SER A 119 -7.22 -6.63 1.62
N ARG A 120 -7.14 -5.29 1.67
CA ARG A 120 -8.23 -4.41 2.09
C ARG A 120 -9.37 -4.36 1.07
N ASN A 121 -9.08 -4.52 -0.23
CA ASN A 121 -10.10 -4.70 -1.26
C ASN A 121 -10.73 -6.11 -1.22
N CYS A 122 -9.92 -7.17 -1.19
CA CYS A 122 -10.37 -8.55 -1.27
C CYS A 122 -11.21 -8.99 -0.07
N PHE A 123 -10.89 -8.45 1.11
CA PHE A 123 -11.46 -8.88 2.37
C PHE A 123 -12.18 -7.74 3.11
N ARG A 124 -12.67 -6.74 2.36
CA ARG A 124 -13.33 -5.54 2.91
C ARG A 124 -14.38 -5.91 3.96
N GLY A 125 -14.32 -5.21 5.10
CA GLY A 125 -15.24 -5.44 6.22
C GLY A 125 -14.93 -6.67 7.08
N SER A 126 -13.81 -7.36 6.84
CA SER A 126 -13.38 -8.51 7.65
C SER A 126 -12.03 -8.27 8.33
N LEU A 127 -11.70 -9.08 9.34
CA LEU A 127 -10.39 -9.04 10.00
C LEU A 127 -9.25 -9.48 9.08
N GLU A 128 -9.52 -10.32 8.07
CA GLU A 128 -8.51 -10.81 7.14
C GLU A 128 -7.91 -9.67 6.30
N ALA A 129 -8.65 -8.56 6.09
CA ALA A 129 -8.14 -7.36 5.42
C ALA A 129 -6.89 -6.76 6.07
N PHE A 130 -6.65 -7.01 7.36
CA PHE A 130 -5.53 -6.46 8.13
C PHE A 130 -4.56 -7.54 8.60
N ALA A 131 -4.86 -8.82 8.35
CA ALA A 131 -4.08 -9.95 8.87
C ALA A 131 -2.65 -10.01 8.31
N TYR A 132 -2.42 -9.38 7.16
CA TYR A 132 -1.17 -9.43 6.41
C TYR A 132 -0.27 -8.19 6.59
N ASP A 133 -0.73 -7.19 7.36
CA ASP A 133 0.05 -5.97 7.68
C ASP A 133 1.49 -6.28 8.16
N PRO A 134 1.76 -7.31 9.00
CA PRO A 134 3.14 -7.61 9.42
C PRO A 134 4.08 -7.95 8.25
N VAL A 135 3.58 -8.63 7.21
CA VAL A 135 4.38 -8.97 6.03
C VAL A 135 4.62 -7.72 5.19
N ALA A 136 3.59 -6.90 4.96
CA ALA A 136 3.74 -5.63 4.26
C ALA A 136 4.76 -4.71 4.95
N LEU A 137 4.70 -4.59 6.28
CA LEU A 137 5.65 -3.78 7.05
C LEU A 137 7.08 -4.31 6.98
N GLN A 138 7.26 -5.64 7.03
CA GLN A 138 8.59 -6.23 6.86
C GLN A 138 9.20 -5.85 5.50
N ARG A 139 8.42 -5.95 4.42
CA ARG A 139 8.88 -5.57 3.08
C ARG A 139 9.09 -4.07 2.93
N ALA A 140 8.21 -3.25 3.51
CA ALA A 140 8.36 -1.79 3.49
C ALA A 140 9.66 -1.34 4.16
N ARG A 141 10.03 -1.95 5.30
CA ARG A 141 11.33 -1.73 5.96
C ARG A 141 12.50 -2.13 5.07
N GLN A 142 12.44 -3.30 4.44
CA GLN A 142 13.51 -3.74 3.53
C GLN A 142 13.67 -2.81 2.32
N VAL A 143 12.57 -2.32 1.75
CA VAL A 143 12.61 -1.33 0.66
C VAL A 143 13.20 -0.01 1.16
N ALA A 144 12.82 0.45 2.35
CA ALA A 144 13.36 1.66 2.96
C ALA A 144 14.87 1.54 3.24
N ASP A 145 15.33 0.42 3.78
CA ASP A 145 16.74 0.14 4.05
C ASP A 145 17.57 0.18 2.76
N LEU A 146 17.08 -0.47 1.71
CA LEU A 146 17.73 -0.43 0.40
C LEU A 146 17.76 0.99 -0.17
N PHE A 147 16.65 1.73 -0.06
CA PHE A 147 16.57 3.09 -0.59
C PHE A 147 17.47 4.07 0.15
N LEU A 148 17.57 3.93 1.47
CA LEU A 148 18.34 4.83 2.32
C LEU A 148 19.81 4.44 2.42
N SER A 149 20.20 3.28 1.90
CA SER A 149 21.58 2.80 1.87
C SER A 149 22.54 3.81 1.22
N GLU A 150 23.72 3.97 1.82
CA GLU A 150 24.80 4.83 1.33
C GLU A 150 25.54 4.23 0.13
N ASP A 151 25.48 2.90 -0.07
CA ASP A 151 26.14 2.22 -1.18
C ASP A 151 25.43 2.46 -2.54
N GLY A 152 24.22 3.01 -2.50
CA GLY A 152 23.40 3.30 -3.68
C GLY A 152 22.93 2.05 -4.43
N ASN A 153 23.09 0.85 -3.86
CA ASN A 153 22.75 -0.40 -4.52
C ASN A 153 21.28 -0.77 -4.23
N THR A 154 20.37 -0.03 -4.87
CA THR A 154 18.99 -0.48 -5.00
C THR A 154 18.93 -1.43 -6.20
N ASP A 155 18.75 -2.72 -5.94
CA ASP A 155 18.37 -3.67 -6.99
C ASP A 155 16.93 -3.36 -7.42
N GLY A 156 16.78 -2.34 -8.27
CA GLY A 156 15.51 -1.78 -8.71
C GLY A 156 15.38 -0.27 -8.51
N GLU A 157 14.36 0.30 -9.14
CA GLU A 157 14.00 1.70 -9.04
C GLU A 157 12.84 1.89 -8.05
N ILE A 158 12.90 2.94 -7.23
CA ILE A 158 11.76 3.34 -6.38
C ILE A 158 11.01 4.44 -7.11
N TYR A 159 9.93 4.05 -7.78
CA TYR A 159 9.08 4.97 -8.51
C TYR A 159 8.30 5.89 -7.58
N LEU A 160 7.88 7.05 -8.08
CA LEU A 160 7.06 8.00 -7.35
C LEU A 160 5.80 7.34 -6.74
N PRO A 161 5.03 6.48 -7.45
CA PRO A 161 3.88 5.80 -6.87
C PRO A 161 4.24 4.78 -5.79
N TYR A 162 5.43 4.16 -5.84
CA TYR A 162 5.85 3.24 -4.78
C TYR A 162 5.97 3.95 -3.44
N THR A 163 6.46 5.20 -3.45
CA THR A 163 6.57 6.01 -2.22
C THR A 163 5.23 6.27 -1.55
N VAL A 164 4.13 6.33 -2.33
CA VAL A 164 2.78 6.46 -1.79
C VAL A 164 2.39 5.24 -0.99
N PHE A 165 2.62 4.06 -1.54
CA PHE A 165 2.20 2.81 -0.91
C PHE A 165 3.17 2.30 0.16
N LEU A 166 4.44 2.72 0.11
CA LEU A 166 5.33 2.65 1.26
C LEU A 166 4.81 3.51 2.40
N ASN A 167 4.38 4.75 2.10
CA ASN A 167 3.83 5.63 3.12
C ASN A 167 2.56 5.04 3.76
N THR A 168 1.64 4.49 2.97
CA THR A 168 0.44 3.85 3.53
C THR A 168 0.78 2.65 4.41
N ALA A 169 1.71 1.79 4.00
CA ALA A 169 2.13 0.66 4.80
C ALA A 169 2.71 1.11 6.16
N PHE A 170 3.63 2.09 6.16
CA PHE A 170 4.18 2.63 7.40
C PHE A 170 3.15 3.36 8.27
N MET A 171 2.19 4.09 7.67
CA MET A 171 1.06 4.70 8.40
C MET A 171 0.17 3.66 9.09
N HIS A 172 0.21 2.39 8.70
CA HIS A 172 -0.52 1.33 9.40
C HIS A 172 0.26 0.72 10.57
N SER A 173 1.53 1.09 10.75
CA SER A 173 2.38 0.63 11.86
C SER A 173 2.07 1.33 13.18
N GLU A 174 2.18 0.55 14.27
CA GLU A 174 2.18 1.06 15.66
C GLU A 174 3.62 1.20 16.21
N SER A 175 4.63 1.35 15.34
CA SER A 175 6.03 1.60 15.72
C SER A 175 6.44 3.04 15.41
N LEU A 176 6.94 3.78 16.40
CA LEU A 176 7.41 5.15 16.17
C LEU A 176 8.62 5.21 15.22
N GLU A 177 9.49 4.20 15.25
CA GLU A 177 10.65 4.11 14.36
C GLU A 177 10.24 3.99 12.88
N ASP A 178 9.12 3.30 12.62
CA ASP A 178 8.56 3.20 11.27
C ASP A 178 8.09 4.56 10.75
N HIS A 179 7.41 5.35 11.60
CA HIS A 179 6.99 6.72 11.27
C HIS A 179 8.20 7.64 11.01
N GLN A 180 9.28 7.49 11.77
CA GLN A 180 10.53 8.22 11.53
C GLN A 180 11.22 7.79 10.24
N THR A 181 11.16 6.50 9.89
CA THR A 181 11.82 5.92 8.72
C THR A 181 11.16 6.42 7.43
N ILE A 182 9.83 6.41 7.37
CA ILE A 182 9.12 6.90 6.17
C ILE A 182 9.37 8.38 5.91
N LEU A 183 9.49 9.21 6.96
CA LEU A 183 9.81 10.63 6.78
C LEU A 183 11.17 10.83 6.10
N LYS A 184 12.19 10.00 6.42
CA LYS A 184 13.51 10.03 5.75
C LYS A 184 13.42 9.57 4.29
N VAL A 185 12.66 8.50 4.03
CA VAL A 185 12.40 8.01 2.65
C VAL A 185 11.76 9.11 1.83
N MET A 186 10.73 9.78 2.37
CA MET A 186 10.02 10.85 1.69
C MET A 186 10.91 12.07 1.45
N GLU A 187 11.75 12.47 2.41
CA GLU A 187 12.70 13.57 2.24
C GLU A 187 13.68 13.29 1.07
N LYS A 188 14.27 12.08 1.03
CA LYS A 188 15.15 11.66 -0.05
C LYS A 188 14.43 11.62 -1.40
N ALA A 189 13.23 11.04 -1.45
CA ALA A 189 12.45 10.91 -2.68
C ALA A 189 11.95 12.26 -3.20
N GLU A 190 11.50 13.18 -2.33
CA GLU A 190 11.10 14.54 -2.71
C GLU A 190 12.28 15.31 -3.29
N ALA A 191 13.47 15.22 -2.70
CA ALA A 191 14.68 15.88 -3.21
C ALA A 191 15.07 15.40 -4.62
N MET A 192 14.70 14.17 -4.99
CA MET A 192 14.92 13.59 -6.32
C MET A 192 13.74 13.82 -7.28
N SER A 193 12.63 14.36 -6.79
CA SER A 193 11.39 14.49 -7.55
C SER A 193 11.32 15.80 -8.33
N PRO A 194 10.72 15.80 -9.54
CA PRO A 194 10.40 17.02 -10.25
C PRO A 194 9.45 17.96 -9.47
N PRO A 195 9.60 19.31 -9.60
CA PRO A 195 8.82 20.27 -8.83
C PRO A 195 7.29 20.17 -8.98
N GLN A 196 6.78 19.62 -10.09
CA GLN A 196 5.34 19.44 -10.28
C GLN A 196 4.70 18.53 -9.23
N PHE A 197 5.48 17.71 -8.51
CA PHE A 197 4.97 16.82 -7.46
C PHE A 197 5.00 17.44 -6.06
N ALA A 198 5.39 18.71 -5.90
CA ALA A 198 5.48 19.36 -4.60
C ALA A 198 4.17 19.31 -3.79
N ASN A 199 3.02 19.45 -4.44
CA ASN A 199 1.73 19.35 -3.75
C ASN A 199 1.43 17.92 -3.27
N MET A 200 1.82 16.90 -4.06
CA MET A 200 1.66 15.50 -3.68
C MET A 200 2.53 15.19 -2.45
N TRP A 201 3.79 15.63 -2.44
CA TRP A 201 4.69 15.46 -1.30
C TRP A 201 4.20 16.16 -0.03
N LYS A 202 3.65 17.37 -0.17
CA LYS A 202 3.02 18.08 0.94
C LYS A 202 1.88 17.26 1.56
N ILE A 203 0.95 16.77 0.75
CA ILE A 203 -0.20 15.96 1.22
C ILE A 203 0.29 14.69 1.91
N GLN A 204 1.25 13.98 1.30
CA GLN A 204 1.82 12.77 1.89
C GLN A 204 2.45 13.02 3.26
N ARG A 205 3.19 14.13 3.39
CA ARG A 205 3.90 14.47 4.63
C ARG A 205 2.91 14.83 5.73
N GLU A 206 1.86 15.59 5.40
CA GLU A 206 0.77 15.90 6.33
C GLU A 206 0.11 14.61 6.83
N MET A 207 -0.21 13.66 5.93
CA MET A 207 -0.76 12.37 6.33
C MET A 207 0.19 11.57 7.24
N ALA A 208 1.48 11.49 6.92
CA ALA A 208 2.46 10.77 7.72
C ALA A 208 2.59 11.39 9.13
N LEU A 209 2.66 12.72 9.22
CA LEU A 209 2.76 13.44 10.49
C LEU A 209 1.50 13.28 11.35
N ASP A 210 0.32 13.34 10.74
CA ASP A 210 -0.95 13.15 11.46
C ASP A 210 -1.05 11.74 12.08
N HIS A 211 -0.55 10.72 11.39
CA HIS A 211 -0.49 9.37 11.94
C HIS A 211 0.60 9.23 13.03
N SER A 212 1.79 9.83 12.82
CA SER A 212 2.89 9.82 13.79
C SER A 212 2.47 10.44 15.11
N GLN A 213 1.73 11.55 15.11
CA GLN A 213 1.27 12.22 16.34
C GLN A 213 0.44 11.30 17.25
N VAL A 214 -0.40 10.43 16.66
CA VAL A 214 -1.19 9.47 17.44
C VAL A 214 -0.29 8.38 18.04
N ILE A 215 0.70 7.91 17.28
CA ILE A 215 1.67 6.92 17.75
C ILE A 215 2.63 7.51 18.79
N GLU A 216 3.06 8.76 18.64
CA GLU A 216 3.87 9.48 19.64
C GLU A 216 3.11 9.63 20.96
N ARG A 217 1.81 9.93 20.88
CA ARG A 217 0.96 10.15 22.06
C ARG A 217 0.61 8.85 22.79
N PHE A 218 0.21 7.81 22.08
CA PHE A 218 -0.37 6.60 22.68
C PHE A 218 0.49 5.34 22.52
N GLY A 219 1.52 5.38 21.67
CA GLY A 219 2.32 4.21 21.27
C GLY A 219 1.57 3.21 20.40
N ARG A 220 0.32 3.49 20.03
CA ARG A 220 -0.59 2.60 19.30
C ARG A 220 -1.80 3.37 18.76
N TYR A 221 -2.64 2.70 17.97
CA TYR A 221 -3.92 3.24 17.51
C TYR A 221 -5.06 2.84 18.47
N PRO A 222 -5.64 3.79 19.24
CA PRO A 222 -6.63 3.44 20.26
C PRO A 222 -7.90 2.78 19.70
N HIS A 223 -8.37 3.20 18.52
CA HIS A 223 -9.55 2.61 17.88
C HIS A 223 -9.35 1.15 17.45
N ARG A 224 -8.12 0.65 17.42
CA ARG A 224 -7.80 -0.77 17.15
C ARG A 224 -7.75 -1.62 18.42
N ASN A 225 -7.84 -1.02 19.61
CA ASN A 225 -7.63 -1.72 20.87
C ASN A 225 -8.56 -2.92 21.03
N PHE A 226 -9.87 -2.73 20.82
CA PHE A 226 -10.84 -3.81 20.95
C PHE A 226 -10.55 -5.00 20.03
N VAL A 227 -10.30 -4.73 18.74
CA VAL A 227 -9.98 -5.76 17.73
C VAL A 227 -8.68 -6.51 18.07
N LYS A 228 -7.73 -5.84 18.73
CA LYS A 228 -6.46 -6.43 19.18
C LYS A 228 -6.52 -7.00 20.61
N GLY A 229 -7.70 -7.08 21.23
CA GLY A 229 -7.87 -7.61 22.59
C GLY A 229 -7.26 -6.74 23.69
N ARG A 230 -7.09 -5.44 23.44
CA ARG A 230 -6.52 -4.44 24.37
C ARG A 230 -7.64 -3.62 25.01
N THR A 231 -7.41 -3.14 26.23
CA THR A 231 -8.29 -2.18 26.91
C THR A 231 -7.77 -0.76 26.68
N ASN A 232 -8.70 0.18 26.47
CA ASN A 232 -8.38 1.60 26.40
C ASN A 232 -7.94 2.14 27.77
N THR A 233 -6.99 3.07 27.76
CA THR A 233 -6.73 3.94 28.92
C THR A 233 -7.81 5.03 29.01
N PRO A 234 -7.95 5.70 30.16
CA PRO A 234 -8.87 6.84 30.28
C PRO A 234 -8.59 7.96 29.26
N GLU A 235 -7.32 8.19 28.93
CA GLU A 235 -6.93 9.19 27.93
C GLU A 235 -7.33 8.77 26.51
N GLU A 236 -7.12 7.50 26.16
CA GLU A 236 -7.54 6.93 24.89
C GLU A 236 -9.06 7.00 24.73
N ASP A 237 -9.84 6.71 25.77
CA ASP A 237 -11.29 6.84 25.77
C ASP A 237 -11.75 8.29 25.58
N MET A 238 -11.08 9.25 26.22
CA MET A 238 -11.38 10.67 26.04
C MET A 238 -11.10 11.11 24.61
N TRP A 239 -9.98 10.69 24.03
CA TRP A 239 -9.62 10.99 22.65
C TRP A 239 -10.63 10.39 21.65
N LEU A 240 -11.03 9.13 21.83
CA LEU A 240 -12.02 8.47 20.98
C LEU A 240 -13.43 9.08 21.08
N LYS A 241 -13.78 9.66 22.23
CA LYS A 241 -15.07 10.36 22.45
C LYS A 241 -15.11 11.75 21.80
N ASP A 242 -13.95 12.36 21.55
CA ASP A 242 -13.84 13.66 20.90
C ASP A 242 -13.93 13.54 19.36
N VAL A 243 -15.07 13.00 18.89
CA VAL A 243 -15.29 12.63 17.48
C VAL A 243 -15.15 13.83 16.53
N GLU A 244 -15.43 15.05 17.00
CA GLU A 244 -15.28 16.26 16.19
C GLU A 244 -13.82 16.50 15.82
N ASN A 245 -12.89 16.32 16.77
CA ASN A 245 -11.46 16.58 16.59
C ASN A 245 -10.63 15.37 16.18
N LEU A 246 -11.22 14.17 16.06
CA LEU A 246 -10.50 13.02 15.52
C LEU A 246 -10.02 13.27 14.08
N PRO A 247 -8.84 12.75 13.69
CA PRO A 247 -8.44 12.74 12.28
C PRO A 247 -9.46 11.99 11.41
N MET A 248 -9.68 12.45 10.18
CA MET A 248 -10.64 11.83 9.26
C MET A 248 -10.39 10.34 9.02
N TRP A 249 -9.12 9.93 8.95
CA TRP A 249 -8.73 8.53 8.78
C TRP A 249 -9.14 7.66 9.98
N ALA A 250 -9.11 8.20 11.21
CA ALA A 250 -9.54 7.49 12.41
C ALA A 250 -11.06 7.32 12.42
N LYS A 251 -11.81 8.40 12.07
CA LYS A 251 -13.29 8.36 11.95
C LYS A 251 -13.75 7.31 10.94
N SER A 252 -13.11 7.27 9.77
CA SER A 252 -13.42 6.32 8.70
C SER A 252 -13.26 4.87 9.17
N GLN A 253 -12.15 4.55 9.85
CA GLN A 253 -11.89 3.21 10.36
C GLN A 253 -12.86 2.81 11.49
N MET A 254 -13.27 3.74 12.34
CA MET A 254 -14.27 3.50 13.39
C MET A 254 -15.66 3.22 12.79
N ALA A 255 -16.08 3.95 11.76
CA ALA A 255 -17.34 3.71 11.08
C ALA A 255 -17.39 2.32 10.41
N ALA A 256 -16.29 1.90 9.79
CA ALA A 256 -16.16 0.57 9.21
C ALA A 256 -16.26 -0.55 10.26
N ALA A 257 -15.67 -0.34 11.45
CA ALA A 257 -15.76 -1.30 12.54
C ALA A 257 -17.20 -1.43 13.06
N ALA A 258 -17.92 -0.32 13.27
CA ALA A 258 -19.30 -0.34 13.73
C ALA A 258 -20.24 -1.09 12.76
N ALA A 259 -20.09 -0.85 11.45
CA ALA A 259 -20.88 -1.55 10.44
C ALA A 259 -20.65 -3.08 10.41
N SER A 260 -19.45 -3.53 10.79
CA SER A 260 -19.09 -4.96 10.87
C SER A 260 -19.62 -5.67 12.11
N GLU A 261 -19.99 -4.92 13.16
CA GLU A 261 -20.60 -5.47 14.39
C GLU A 261 -22.11 -5.66 14.22
N GLU A 262 -22.80 -4.80 13.47
CA GLU A 262 -24.24 -4.92 13.20
C GLU A 262 -24.61 -6.08 12.27
N THR A 263 -23.64 -6.69 11.59
CA THR A 263 -23.81 -7.81 10.65
C THR A 263 -23.45 -9.19 11.24
N LYS A 264 -23.09 -9.26 12.53
CA LYS A 264 -22.87 -10.51 13.28
C LYS A 264 -24.06 -10.88 14.14
#